data_AF-A0A2L2LB62-F1
#
_entry.id   AF-A0A2L2LB62-F1
#
_cell.length_a   1.000
_cell.length_b   1.000
_cell.length_c   1.000
_cell.angle_alpha   90.00
_cell.angle_beta   90.00
_cell.angle_gamma   90.00
#
_symmetry.space_group_name_H-M   'P 1'
#
loop_
_entity.id
_entity.type
_entity.pdbx_description
1 polymer ?
#
loop_
_entity_poly.entity_id
_entity_poly.type
_entity_poly.pdbx_seq_one_letter_code
_entity_poly.pdbx_strand_id
1 'polypeptide(L)'
;MGHRTEQGDVLYLALEDGFIRLQDRLGKQEIEGAESFTDALDFQIQIPTAEKGGLKELEEWLIAHPDASLVIVDVLKMFREPRKGKVDPYERDYGDVRPLTKLANKYRVCIVIVHHTNKGSASAVDPFDRVSGTGGISGAADGTILLVPNEDGDLGLYGRGRDFQEFDFRVRFDADACVWEIDTESDESDRQGYGDVTGKILQQLGFMNGNPIGPSELAAIIHEKPLDVSKSLKRLSASRKVTRIGRGKWVLRGLEPKSS
;
A
#
# COMPACT_ATOMS: atom_id res chain seq x y z
N MET A 1 5.06 6.45 -16.65
CA MET A 1 3.71 5.81 -16.75
C MET A 1 2.74 6.53 -17.71
N GLY A 2 3.13 7.50 -18.54
CA GLY A 2 2.31 7.99 -19.67
C GLY A 2 0.92 8.59 -19.36
N HIS A 3 0.51 8.65 -18.09
CA HIS A 3 -0.76 9.24 -17.67
C HIS A 3 -0.65 10.76 -17.63
N ARG A 4 -1.68 11.46 -18.12
CA ARG A 4 -1.81 12.90 -17.91
C ARG A 4 -2.06 13.15 -16.42
N THR A 5 -1.19 13.94 -15.81
CA THR A 5 -1.39 14.49 -14.47
C THR A 5 -1.75 15.97 -14.59
N GLU A 6 -2.51 16.48 -13.63
CA GLU A 6 -2.69 17.92 -13.47
C GLU A 6 -1.44 18.48 -12.76
N GLN A 7 -0.94 19.62 -13.23
CA GLN A 7 0.13 20.33 -12.52
C GLN A 7 -0.46 21.02 -11.29
N GLY A 8 0.30 21.05 -10.20
CA GLY A 8 -0.06 21.75 -8.99
C GLY A 8 1.10 21.79 -8.02
N ASP A 9 0.97 22.63 -7.00
CA ASP A 9 2.03 22.82 -6.01
C ASP A 9 2.23 21.56 -5.16
N VAL A 10 3.47 21.30 -4.79
CA VAL A 10 3.91 20.15 -4.02
C VAL A 10 4.70 20.60 -2.80
N LEU A 11 4.27 20.17 -1.62
CA LEU A 11 5.06 20.31 -0.39
C LEU A 11 5.69 18.96 -0.03
N TYR A 12 7.02 18.92 0.08
CA TYR A 12 7.75 17.78 0.59
C TYR A 12 8.37 18.11 1.95
N LEU A 13 7.83 17.51 3.01
CA LEU A 13 8.38 17.56 4.36
C LEU A 13 9.41 16.43 4.56
N ALA A 14 10.68 16.71 4.29
CA ALA A 14 11.82 15.78 4.40
C ALA A 14 12.41 15.80 5.82
N LEU A 15 11.64 15.35 6.80
CA LEU A 15 11.90 15.48 8.24
C LEU A 15 12.95 14.51 8.79
N GLU A 16 13.32 13.46 8.05
CA GLU A 16 14.39 12.53 8.45
C GLU A 16 15.72 12.80 7.71
N ASP A 17 15.66 13.51 6.59
CA ASP A 17 16.83 13.81 5.76
C ASP A 17 17.46 15.17 6.11
N GLY A 18 18.75 15.29 5.81
CA GLY A 18 19.47 16.56 5.85
C GLY A 18 19.53 17.20 4.46
N PHE A 19 19.63 18.53 4.41
CA PHE A 19 19.68 19.29 3.15
C PHE A 19 20.69 18.75 2.13
N ILE A 20 21.90 18.40 2.58
CA ILE A 20 22.97 17.86 1.71
C ILE A 20 22.53 16.54 1.05
N ARG A 21 21.93 15.62 1.83
CA ARG A 21 21.49 14.32 1.30
C ARG A 21 20.36 14.49 0.29
N LEU A 22 19.44 15.40 0.56
CA LEU A 22 18.34 15.70 -0.33
C LEU A 22 18.86 16.28 -1.65
N GLN A 23 19.76 17.26 -1.58
CA GLN A 23 20.38 17.87 -2.75
C GLN A 23 21.16 16.85 -3.60
N ASP A 24 21.97 15.99 -2.96
CA ASP A 24 22.74 14.95 -3.66
C ASP A 24 21.82 13.94 -4.37
N ARG A 25 20.69 13.56 -3.76
CA ARG A 25 19.72 12.62 -4.35
C ARG A 25 18.99 13.27 -5.53
N LEU A 26 18.50 14.49 -5.35
CA LEU A 26 17.81 15.24 -6.40
C LEU A 26 18.73 15.52 -7.60
N GLY A 27 20.01 15.81 -7.35
CA GLY A 27 20.99 16.05 -8.41
C GLY A 27 21.34 14.81 -9.25
N LYS A 28 21.06 13.60 -8.75
CA LYS A 28 21.26 12.35 -9.50
C LYS A 28 20.06 11.95 -10.34
N GLN A 29 18.88 12.47 -10.01
CA GLN A 29 17.65 12.16 -10.73
C GLN A 29 17.60 12.99 -12.01
N GLU A 30 18.01 12.40 -13.13
CA GLU A 30 17.74 12.96 -14.45
C GLU A 30 16.25 12.81 -14.75
N ILE A 31 15.48 13.88 -14.51
CA ILE A 31 14.09 13.94 -14.97
C ILE A 31 14.14 14.40 -16.43
N GLU A 32 13.93 13.47 -17.38
CA GLU A 32 13.83 13.81 -18.80
C GLU A 32 12.85 14.99 -19.00
N GLY A 33 13.38 16.12 -19.48
CA GLY A 33 12.60 17.33 -19.76
C GLY A 33 12.51 18.35 -18.62
N ALA A 34 13.11 18.11 -17.45
CA ALA A 34 13.23 19.13 -16.40
C ALA A 34 14.55 19.89 -16.55
N GLU A 35 14.50 21.13 -17.06
CA GLU A 35 15.68 22.01 -17.08
C GLU A 35 16.08 22.49 -15.67
N SER A 36 15.15 22.41 -14.70
CA SER A 36 15.35 22.60 -13.27
C SER A 36 14.14 22.09 -12.49
N PHE A 37 14.27 21.82 -11.19
CA PHE A 37 13.10 21.67 -10.32
C PHE A 37 12.28 22.97 -10.39
N THR A 38 10.96 22.84 -10.58
CA THR A 38 10.06 23.98 -10.76
C THR A 38 9.81 24.70 -9.45
N ASP A 39 9.49 26.00 -9.49
CA ASP A 39 9.06 26.78 -8.32
C ASP A 39 7.83 26.20 -7.59
N ALA A 40 7.11 25.27 -8.22
CA ALA A 40 5.97 24.56 -7.66
C ALA A 40 6.33 23.46 -6.63
N LEU A 41 7.62 23.18 -6.39
CA LEU A 41 8.07 22.17 -5.41
C LEU A 41 8.76 22.85 -4.21
N ASP A 42 8.08 22.84 -3.07
CA ASP A 42 8.60 23.34 -1.79
C ASP A 42 9.16 22.18 -0.95
N PHE A 43 10.38 22.33 -0.46
CA PHE A 43 11.03 21.38 0.44
C PHE A 43 11.23 21.99 1.82
N GLN A 44 10.73 21.30 2.84
CA GLN A 44 10.96 21.67 4.23
C GLN A 44 11.57 20.50 4.99
N ILE A 45 12.71 20.73 5.64
CA ILE A 45 13.41 19.72 6.43
C ILE A 45 13.00 19.74 7.91
N GLN A 46 12.14 20.69 8.30
CA GLN A 46 11.69 20.90 9.67
C GLN A 46 10.27 21.42 9.67
N ILE A 47 9.48 20.94 10.64
CA ILE A 47 8.14 21.41 10.98
C ILE A 47 7.90 21.05 12.46
N PRO A 48 7.10 21.81 13.23
CA PRO A 48 6.67 21.36 14.54
C PRO A 48 5.88 20.06 14.43
N THR A 49 5.82 19.32 15.53
CA THR A 49 4.93 18.16 15.62
C THR A 49 3.46 18.58 15.51
N ALA A 50 2.59 17.65 15.14
CA ALA A 50 1.18 17.88 14.83
C ALA A 50 0.45 18.70 15.91
N GLU A 51 0.63 18.36 17.20
CA GLU A 51 -0.02 19.06 18.31
C GLU A 51 0.68 20.38 18.68
N LYS A 52 1.93 20.58 18.27
CA LYS A 52 2.72 21.80 18.55
C LYS A 52 2.66 22.84 17.44
N GLY A 53 1.70 22.73 16.55
CA GLY A 53 1.48 23.70 15.47
C GLY A 53 1.78 23.17 14.07
N GLY A 54 2.32 21.96 13.91
CA GLY A 54 2.61 21.39 12.59
C GLY A 54 1.38 21.26 11.70
N LEU A 55 0.22 20.92 12.28
CA LEU A 55 -1.05 20.90 11.53
C LEU A 55 -1.49 22.30 11.10
N LYS A 56 -1.22 23.32 11.92
CA LYS A 56 -1.56 24.72 11.61
C LYS A 56 -0.66 25.25 10.50
N GLU A 57 0.64 25.00 10.56
CA GLU A 57 1.59 25.39 9.53
C GLU A 57 1.28 24.70 8.20
N LEU A 58 0.95 23.40 8.22
CA LEU A 58 0.51 22.69 7.01
C LEU A 58 -0.77 23.29 6.42
N GLU A 59 -1.74 23.64 7.26
CA GLU A 59 -2.96 24.31 6.81
C GLU A 59 -2.71 25.71 6.25
N GLU A 60 -1.81 26.49 6.87
CA GLU A 60 -1.41 27.82 6.38
C GLU A 60 -0.71 27.72 5.02
N TRP A 61 0.13 26.70 4.82
CA TRP A 61 0.75 26.43 3.52
C TRP A 61 -0.31 26.09 2.46
N LEU A 62 -1.29 25.23 2.77
CA LEU A 62 -2.38 24.89 1.85
C LEU A 62 -3.27 26.09 1.51
N ILE A 63 -3.44 27.04 2.43
CA ILE A 63 -4.17 28.29 2.16
C ILE A 63 -3.36 29.20 1.22
N ALA A 64 -2.03 29.23 1.37
CA ALA A 64 -1.15 30.02 0.52
C ALA A 64 -0.97 29.44 -0.89
N HIS A 65 -1.19 28.13 -1.05
CA HIS A 65 -1.03 27.38 -2.30
C HIS A 65 -2.36 26.74 -2.73
N PRO A 66 -3.30 27.53 -3.28
CA PRO A 66 -4.64 27.02 -3.65
C PRO A 66 -4.61 25.98 -4.78
N ASP A 67 -3.52 25.94 -5.56
CA ASP A 67 -3.28 24.97 -6.63
C ASP A 67 -2.49 23.73 -6.13
N ALA A 68 -2.35 23.56 -4.81
CA ALA A 68 -1.67 22.41 -4.22
C ALA A 68 -2.33 21.09 -4.61
N SER A 69 -1.52 20.18 -5.16
CA SER A 69 -1.95 18.85 -5.60
C SER A 69 -1.44 17.74 -4.68
N LEU A 70 -0.30 17.95 -4.01
CA LEU A 70 0.38 16.93 -3.24
C LEU A 70 1.11 17.50 -2.01
N VAL A 71 0.98 16.80 -0.88
CA VAL A 71 1.81 16.97 0.31
C VAL A 71 2.43 15.63 0.66
N ILE A 72 3.74 15.61 0.91
CA ILE A 72 4.49 14.43 1.34
C ILE A 72 5.00 14.68 2.77
N VAL A 73 4.63 13.80 3.70
CA VAL A 73 5.11 13.81 5.09
C VAL A 73 6.10 12.67 5.28
N ASP A 74 7.39 12.97 5.25
CA ASP A 74 8.48 11.99 5.26
C ASP A 74 9.45 12.24 6.43
N VAL A 75 9.30 11.64 7.61
CA VAL A 75 8.42 10.52 7.98
C VAL A 75 7.39 10.90 9.03
N LEU A 76 6.26 10.18 9.08
CA LEU A 76 5.19 10.34 10.09
C LEU A 76 5.72 10.35 11.53
N LYS A 77 6.79 9.58 11.78
CA LYS A 77 7.43 9.49 13.09
C LYS A 77 7.91 10.84 13.62
N MET A 78 8.37 11.73 12.74
CA MET A 78 8.85 13.06 13.11
C MET A 78 7.71 14.07 13.25
N PHE A 79 6.59 13.84 12.55
CA PHE A 79 5.42 14.70 12.61
C PHE A 79 4.52 14.41 13.82
N ARG A 80 4.37 13.15 14.24
CA ARG A 80 3.52 12.78 15.38
C ARG A 80 4.19 13.02 16.74
N GLU A 81 3.37 13.13 17.78
CA GLU A 81 3.87 13.29 19.15
C GLU A 81 4.58 12.03 19.68
N PRO A 82 5.59 12.18 20.56
CA PRO A 82 6.13 11.07 21.32
C PRO A 82 5.04 10.38 22.13
N ARG A 83 5.14 9.05 22.25
CA ARG A 83 4.15 8.26 22.98
C ARG A 83 4.07 8.72 24.45
N LYS A 84 2.90 9.18 24.88
CA LYS A 84 2.60 9.52 26.28
C LYS A 84 1.66 8.47 26.88
N GLY A 85 2.06 7.88 28.00
CA GLY A 85 1.22 6.94 28.76
C GLY A 85 0.89 5.62 28.05
N LYS A 86 -0.07 4.89 28.62
CA LYS A 86 -0.58 3.62 28.09
C LYS A 86 -1.82 3.86 27.24
N VAL A 87 -1.64 4.47 26.08
CA VAL A 87 -2.68 4.49 25.03
C VAL A 87 -2.53 3.23 24.18
N ASP A 88 -3.66 2.66 23.79
CA ASP A 88 -3.70 1.57 22.82
C ASP A 88 -2.98 1.99 21.52
N PRO A 89 -2.03 1.20 20.99
CA PRO A 89 -1.28 1.59 19.81
C PRO A 89 -2.16 1.84 18.58
N TYR A 90 -3.27 1.11 18.42
CA TYR A 90 -4.18 1.24 17.27
C TYR A 90 -4.89 2.58 17.30
N GLU A 91 -5.50 2.91 18.43
CA GLU A 91 -6.20 4.18 18.61
C GLU A 91 -5.25 5.38 18.43
N ARG A 92 -4.00 5.24 18.89
CA ARG A 92 -2.99 6.27 18.68
C ARG A 92 -2.64 6.43 17.20
N ASP A 93 -2.28 5.34 16.53
CA ASP A 93 -1.90 5.36 15.12
C ASP A 93 -3.02 5.95 14.25
N TYR A 94 -4.26 5.56 14.53
CA TYR A 94 -5.45 6.13 13.88
C TYR A 94 -5.62 7.63 14.19
N GLY A 95 -5.42 8.01 15.45
CA GLY A 95 -5.48 9.40 15.91
C GLY A 95 -4.39 10.30 15.32
N ASP A 96 -3.20 9.77 15.04
CA ASP A 96 -2.08 10.50 14.43
C ASP A 96 -2.35 10.79 12.94
N VAL A 97 -3.00 9.87 12.22
CA VAL A 97 -3.28 10.00 10.76
C VAL A 97 -4.55 10.80 10.49
N ARG A 98 -5.59 10.63 11.29
CA ARG A 98 -6.91 11.23 11.04
C ARG A 98 -6.91 12.76 10.82
N PRO A 99 -6.12 13.58 11.55
CA PRO A 99 -6.02 15.01 11.28
C PRO A 99 -5.51 15.33 9.87
N LEU A 100 -4.55 14.55 9.36
CA LEU A 100 -4.05 14.69 8.00
C LEU A 100 -5.12 14.32 6.97
N THR A 101 -5.86 13.23 7.19
CA THR A 101 -7.02 12.86 6.36
C THR A 101 -8.07 13.98 6.31
N LYS A 102 -8.29 14.71 7.41
CA LYS A 102 -9.21 15.87 7.42
C LYS A 102 -8.70 17.02 6.56
N LEU A 103 -7.40 17.32 6.60
CA LEU A 103 -6.79 18.36 5.75
C LEU A 103 -6.87 17.96 4.27
N ALA A 104 -6.50 16.71 3.95
CA ALA A 104 -6.60 16.15 2.59
C ALA A 104 -8.01 16.34 2.01
N ASN A 105 -9.04 15.96 2.76
CA ASN A 105 -10.43 16.10 2.35
C ASN A 105 -10.90 17.56 2.24
N LYS A 106 -10.48 18.42 3.18
CA LYS A 106 -10.87 19.83 3.21
C LYS A 106 -10.32 20.61 2.01
N TYR A 107 -9.04 20.39 1.69
CA TYR A 107 -8.32 21.11 0.65
C TYR A 107 -8.26 20.37 -0.69
N ARG A 108 -8.82 19.14 -0.76
CA ARG A 108 -8.82 18.28 -1.95
C ARG A 108 -7.42 18.02 -2.50
N VAL A 109 -6.48 17.81 -1.57
CA VAL A 109 -5.07 17.56 -1.86
C VAL A 109 -4.72 16.11 -1.53
N CYS A 110 -3.81 15.51 -2.29
CA CYS A 110 -3.25 14.20 -1.94
C CYS A 110 -2.24 14.38 -0.79
N ILE A 111 -2.38 13.64 0.31
CA ILE A 111 -1.37 13.61 1.37
C ILE A 111 -0.76 12.21 1.45
N VAL A 112 0.50 12.10 1.06
CA VAL A 112 1.29 10.88 1.18
C VAL A 112 2.08 10.92 2.48
N ILE A 113 1.98 9.85 3.27
CA ILE A 113 2.66 9.74 4.56
C ILE A 113 3.66 8.59 4.46
N VAL A 114 4.94 8.88 4.67
CA VAL A 114 5.98 7.85 4.74
C VAL A 114 6.07 7.36 6.18
N HIS A 115 5.99 6.04 6.34
CA HIS A 115 6.07 5.40 7.65
C HIS A 115 6.82 4.09 7.53
N HIS A 116 7.73 3.83 8.47
CA HIS A 116 8.57 2.63 8.44
C HIS A 116 7.73 1.35 8.58
N THR A 117 8.27 0.22 8.11
CA THR A 117 7.74 -1.12 8.37
C THR A 117 8.49 -1.79 9.53
N ASN A 118 7.83 -2.71 10.28
CA ASN A 118 8.49 -3.40 11.39
C ASN A 118 9.25 -4.60 10.85
N LYS A 119 10.57 -4.65 11.09
CA LYS A 119 11.47 -5.74 10.67
C LYS A 119 11.07 -7.15 11.15
N GLY A 120 10.17 -7.27 12.13
CA GLY A 120 9.73 -8.54 12.69
C GLY A 120 8.67 -9.30 11.89
N SER A 121 8.26 -8.78 10.72
CA SER A 121 7.16 -9.31 9.89
C SER A 121 7.63 -10.09 8.66
N ALA A 122 8.92 -10.45 8.59
CA ALA A 122 9.50 -11.22 7.49
C ALA A 122 8.83 -12.59 7.25
N SER A 123 8.03 -13.08 8.21
CA SER A 123 7.26 -14.32 8.13
C SER A 123 5.75 -14.12 7.95
N ALA A 124 5.28 -12.89 7.74
CA ALA A 124 3.86 -12.59 7.52
C ALA A 124 3.45 -12.92 6.06
N VAL A 125 2.35 -13.66 5.94
CA VAL A 125 1.79 -14.17 4.67
C VAL A 125 1.06 -13.07 3.88
N ASP A 126 0.48 -12.07 4.56
CA ASP A 126 -0.05 -10.85 3.94
C ASP A 126 1.01 -9.73 4.03
N PRO A 127 1.46 -9.14 2.91
CA PRO A 127 2.35 -7.97 2.92
C PRO A 127 1.82 -6.80 3.77
N PHE A 128 0.51 -6.64 3.90
CA PHE A 128 -0.10 -5.58 4.72
C PHE A 128 -0.06 -5.86 6.23
N ASP A 129 0.16 -7.10 6.64
CA ASP A 129 0.52 -7.43 8.03
C ASP A 129 1.95 -6.96 8.37
N ARG A 130 2.72 -6.47 7.38
CA ARG A 130 4.09 -5.95 7.54
C ARG A 130 4.19 -4.45 7.82
N VAL A 131 3.09 -3.67 7.68
CA VAL A 131 3.07 -2.25 8.07
C VAL A 131 3.48 -2.14 9.54
N SER A 132 4.49 -1.33 9.88
CA SER A 132 4.85 -1.12 11.29
C SER A 132 3.68 -0.46 11.98
N GLY A 133 3.19 -1.04 13.07
CA GLY A 133 2.06 -0.49 13.79
C GLY A 133 0.87 -1.42 13.71
N THR A 134 0.01 -1.27 14.71
CA THR A 134 -1.36 -1.74 14.67
C THR A 134 -2.01 -1.25 13.37
N GLY A 135 -2.85 -2.03 12.71
CA GLY A 135 -3.51 -1.65 11.43
C GLY A 135 -4.33 -0.35 11.44
N GLY A 136 -4.21 0.51 12.47
CA GLY A 136 -4.83 1.82 12.60
C GLY A 136 -4.28 2.86 11.62
N ILE A 137 -3.01 2.79 11.20
CA ILE A 137 -2.50 3.65 10.11
C ILE A 137 -3.24 3.32 8.80
N SER A 138 -3.19 2.05 8.39
CA SER A 138 -3.88 1.59 7.18
C SER A 138 -5.40 1.72 7.28
N GLY A 139 -5.97 1.65 8.49
CA GLY A 139 -7.39 1.84 8.74
C GLY A 139 -7.86 3.30 8.63
N ALA A 140 -6.96 4.26 8.90
CA ALA A 140 -7.23 5.69 8.75
C ALA A 140 -7.00 6.21 7.32
N ALA A 141 -6.08 5.59 6.57
CA ALA A 141 -5.74 5.98 5.21
C ALA A 141 -6.77 5.49 4.17
N ASP A 142 -6.89 6.22 3.06
CA ASP A 142 -7.73 5.81 1.92
C ASP A 142 -7.06 4.73 1.05
N GLY A 143 -5.73 4.65 1.10
CA GLY A 143 -4.95 3.57 0.53
C GLY A 143 -3.62 3.38 1.24
N THR A 144 -2.99 2.24 1.01
CA THR A 144 -1.68 1.90 1.56
C THR A 144 -0.83 1.27 0.47
N ILE A 145 0.41 1.73 0.37
CA ILE A 145 1.44 1.19 -0.50
C ILE A 145 2.58 0.68 0.38
N LEU A 146 3.07 -0.52 0.09
CA LEU A 146 4.15 -1.20 0.80
C LEU A 146 5.27 -1.53 -0.16
N LEU A 147 6.49 -1.20 0.26
CA LEU A 147 7.71 -1.68 -0.36
C LEU A 147 8.33 -2.73 0.56
N VAL A 148 8.33 -3.99 0.14
CA VAL A 148 8.82 -5.12 0.97
C VAL A 148 9.54 -6.16 0.10
N PRO A 149 10.48 -6.94 0.68
CA PRO A 149 11.06 -8.06 -0.03
C PRO A 149 10.02 -9.14 -0.38
N ASN A 150 10.14 -9.69 -1.58
CA ASN A 150 9.46 -10.86 -2.10
C ASN A 150 10.13 -12.14 -1.60
N GLU A 151 9.47 -13.29 -1.80
CA GLU A 151 9.99 -14.60 -1.37
C GLU A 151 11.35 -14.95 -1.99
N ASP A 152 11.59 -14.48 -3.22
CA ASP A 152 12.80 -14.73 -3.99
C ASP A 152 13.96 -13.77 -3.63
N GLY A 153 13.72 -12.79 -2.74
CA GLY A 153 14.71 -11.81 -2.28
C GLY A 153 14.68 -10.45 -3.00
N ASP A 154 13.96 -10.35 -4.14
CA ASP A 154 13.71 -9.10 -4.86
C ASP A 154 12.71 -8.19 -4.11
N LEU A 155 12.57 -6.92 -4.49
CA LEU A 155 11.63 -5.99 -3.86
C LEU A 155 10.29 -5.94 -4.62
N GLY A 156 9.18 -6.02 -3.88
CA GLY A 156 7.82 -5.83 -4.37
C GLY A 156 7.19 -4.53 -3.85
N LEU A 157 6.45 -3.87 -4.73
CA LEU A 157 5.65 -2.67 -4.46
C LEU A 157 4.15 -3.04 -4.52
N TYR A 158 3.57 -3.22 -3.35
CA TYR A 158 2.18 -3.64 -3.17
C TYR A 158 1.32 -2.44 -2.84
N GLY A 159 0.16 -2.30 -3.48
CA GLY A 159 -0.77 -1.22 -3.16
C GLY A 159 -2.20 -1.72 -3.07
N ARG A 160 -2.95 -1.26 -2.07
CA ARG A 160 -4.41 -1.43 -1.99
C ARG A 160 -5.07 -0.17 -1.46
N GLY A 161 -6.26 0.16 -1.95
CA GLY A 161 -7.01 1.31 -1.48
C GLY A 161 -8.50 1.23 -1.78
N ARG A 162 -9.24 2.20 -1.27
CA ARG A 162 -10.68 2.35 -1.52
C ARG A 162 -10.96 2.78 -2.96
N ASP A 163 -10.06 3.60 -3.51
CA ASP A 163 -10.26 4.32 -4.77
C ASP A 163 -9.35 3.83 -5.90
N PHE A 164 -8.53 2.79 -5.68
CA PHE A 164 -7.71 2.17 -6.71
C PHE A 164 -7.64 0.65 -6.55
N GLN A 165 -7.49 -0.03 -7.69
CA GLN A 165 -7.37 -1.49 -7.72
C GLN A 165 -6.06 -1.94 -7.06
N GLU A 166 -6.13 -3.06 -6.34
CA GLU A 166 -4.94 -3.70 -5.81
C GLU A 166 -3.91 -3.98 -6.91
N PHE A 167 -2.67 -3.60 -6.65
CA PHE A 167 -1.55 -3.82 -7.55
C PHE A 167 -0.36 -4.41 -6.81
N ASP A 168 0.46 -5.13 -7.55
CA ASP A 168 1.75 -5.61 -7.11
C ASP A 168 2.73 -5.56 -8.28
N PHE A 169 3.84 -4.87 -8.06
CA PHE A 169 4.91 -4.72 -9.04
C PHE A 169 6.23 -5.19 -8.43
N ARG A 170 6.97 -6.01 -9.18
CA ARG A 170 8.40 -6.15 -8.92
C ARG A 170 9.09 -4.83 -9.27
N VAL A 171 9.92 -4.35 -8.35
CA VAL A 171 10.65 -3.09 -8.51
C VAL A 171 12.12 -3.27 -8.21
N ARG A 172 12.95 -2.54 -8.96
CA ARG A 172 14.40 -2.46 -8.75
C ARG A 172 14.78 -1.02 -8.46
N PHE A 173 15.74 -0.84 -7.56
CA PHE A 173 16.33 0.47 -7.30
C PHE A 173 17.63 0.62 -8.11
N ASP A 174 17.68 1.61 -8.99
CA ASP A 174 18.92 2.07 -9.60
C ASP A 174 19.59 3.05 -8.63
N ALA A 175 20.72 2.63 -8.05
CA ALA A 175 21.44 3.42 -7.05
C ALA A 175 22.24 4.58 -7.67
N ASP A 176 22.61 4.48 -8.94
CA ASP A 176 23.39 5.50 -9.63
C ASP A 176 22.47 6.67 -10.02
N ALA A 177 21.31 6.38 -10.60
CA ALA A 177 20.29 7.36 -10.96
C ALA A 177 19.35 7.73 -9.79
N CYS A 178 19.39 6.99 -8.68
CA CYS A 178 18.48 7.16 -7.53
C CYS A 178 17.00 7.09 -7.90
N VAL A 179 16.63 6.18 -8.81
CA VAL A 179 15.26 5.96 -9.29
C VAL A 179 14.78 4.54 -9.02
N TRP A 180 13.47 4.41 -8.85
CA TRP A 180 12.79 3.11 -8.81
C TRP A 180 12.26 2.77 -10.19
N GLU A 181 12.54 1.57 -10.67
CA GLU A 181 12.06 1.05 -11.94
C GLU A 181 11.12 -0.12 -11.68
N ILE A 182 10.01 -0.15 -12.41
CA ILE A 182 9.15 -1.35 -12.46
C ILE A 182 9.84 -2.35 -13.37
N ASP A 183 10.04 -3.57 -12.88
CA ASP A 183 10.59 -4.66 -13.68
C ASP A 183 9.54 -5.14 -14.69
N THR A 184 9.65 -4.61 -15.91
CA THR A 184 8.74 -4.92 -17.01
C THR A 184 9.10 -6.21 -17.76
N GLU A 185 10.25 -6.83 -17.50
CA GLU A 185 10.67 -8.10 -18.13
C GLU A 185 10.07 -9.33 -17.44
N SER A 186 9.46 -9.15 -16.27
CA SER A 186 8.60 -10.16 -15.67
C SER A 186 7.36 -10.39 -16.55
N ASP A 187 7.16 -11.63 -17.01
CA ASP A 187 6.07 -12.06 -17.90
C ASP A 187 4.71 -11.54 -17.40
N GLU A 188 3.73 -11.34 -18.28
CA GLU A 188 2.35 -10.98 -17.88
C GLU A 188 1.74 -11.95 -16.84
N SER A 189 2.28 -13.17 -16.72
CA SER A 189 1.95 -14.13 -15.67
C SER A 189 2.42 -13.74 -14.27
N ASP A 190 3.48 -12.93 -14.17
CA ASP A 190 4.05 -12.42 -12.91
C ASP A 190 3.38 -11.12 -12.46
N ARG A 191 2.73 -10.41 -13.39
CA ARG A 191 1.87 -9.23 -13.11
C ARG A 191 0.48 -9.61 -12.58
N GLN A 192 0.21 -10.90 -12.43
CA GLN A 192 -1.08 -11.43 -12.01
C GLN A 192 -1.23 -11.38 -10.48
N GLY A 193 -1.55 -10.17 -9.99
CA GLY A 193 -2.12 -9.84 -8.69
C GLY A 193 -1.95 -10.85 -7.55
N TYR A 194 -1.21 -10.43 -6.53
CA TYR A 194 -1.38 -10.93 -5.17
C TYR A 194 -2.78 -10.58 -4.63
N GLY A 195 -3.83 -11.17 -5.20
CA GLY A 195 -4.90 -11.61 -4.32
C GLY A 195 -4.32 -12.77 -3.52
N ASP A 196 -4.32 -12.70 -2.19
CA ASP A 196 -4.15 -13.88 -1.30
C ASP A 196 -4.76 -15.09 -2.00
N VAL A 197 -4.11 -16.26 -2.02
CA VAL A 197 -4.63 -17.53 -2.56
C VAL A 197 -6.15 -17.68 -2.36
N THR A 198 -6.65 -17.19 -1.23
CA THR A 198 -8.07 -16.97 -0.88
C THR A 198 -8.91 -16.19 -1.90
N GLY A 199 -8.47 -15.00 -2.33
CA GLY A 199 -9.12 -14.18 -3.35
C GLY A 199 -9.16 -14.87 -4.71
N LYS A 200 -8.03 -15.45 -5.14
CA LYS A 200 -7.96 -16.26 -6.37
C LYS A 200 -8.94 -17.44 -6.33
N ILE A 201 -9.02 -18.14 -5.19
CA ILE A 201 -10.00 -19.22 -4.94
C ILE A 201 -11.43 -18.71 -5.06
N LEU A 202 -11.79 -17.61 -4.38
CA LEU A 202 -13.17 -17.11 -4.36
C LEU A 202 -13.63 -16.63 -5.74
N GLN A 203 -12.76 -15.93 -6.46
CA GLN A 203 -13.01 -15.48 -7.82
C GLN A 203 -13.24 -16.69 -8.75
N GLN A 204 -12.33 -17.67 -8.71
CA GLN A 204 -12.43 -18.85 -9.55
C GLN A 204 -13.68 -19.68 -9.24
N LEU A 205 -13.99 -19.90 -7.96
CA LEU A 205 -15.23 -20.60 -7.57
C LEU A 205 -16.49 -19.82 -7.97
N GLY A 206 -16.44 -18.49 -8.01
CA GLY A 206 -17.50 -17.64 -8.56
C GLY A 206 -17.71 -17.88 -10.06
N PHE A 207 -16.63 -17.91 -10.86
CA PHE A 207 -16.70 -18.23 -12.30
C PHE A 207 -17.23 -19.64 -12.57
N MET A 208 -16.93 -20.60 -11.68
CA MET A 208 -17.43 -21.97 -11.79
C MET A 208 -18.93 -22.10 -11.52
N ASN A 209 -19.58 -21.07 -10.96
CA ASN A 209 -21.02 -20.96 -10.78
C ASN A 209 -21.69 -22.22 -10.19
N GLY A 210 -21.14 -22.73 -9.10
CA GLY A 210 -21.66 -23.91 -8.40
C GLY A 210 -21.13 -25.26 -8.87
N ASN A 211 -20.26 -25.29 -9.89
CA ASN A 211 -19.56 -26.52 -10.27
C ASN A 211 -18.46 -26.89 -9.25
N PRO A 212 -18.49 -28.09 -8.65
CA PRO A 212 -17.49 -28.51 -7.67
C PRO A 212 -16.08 -28.74 -8.25
N ILE A 213 -15.06 -28.24 -7.55
CA ILE A 213 -13.64 -28.43 -7.91
C ILE A 213 -12.79 -28.96 -6.76
N GLY A 214 -11.73 -29.71 -7.09
CA GLY A 214 -10.78 -30.24 -6.11
C GLY A 214 -9.56 -29.32 -5.90
N PRO A 215 -8.87 -29.37 -4.75
CA PRO A 215 -7.74 -28.49 -4.46
C PRO A 215 -6.62 -28.55 -5.50
N SER A 216 -6.24 -29.73 -6.00
CA SER A 216 -5.18 -29.87 -7.00
C SER A 216 -5.56 -29.28 -8.36
N GLU A 217 -6.82 -29.46 -8.74
CA GLU A 217 -7.38 -28.95 -10.00
C GLU A 217 -7.54 -27.43 -9.93
N LEU A 218 -8.04 -26.92 -8.80
CA LEU A 218 -8.16 -25.50 -8.54
C LEU A 218 -6.79 -24.82 -8.49
N ALA A 219 -5.81 -25.46 -7.84
CA ALA A 219 -4.42 -25.00 -7.77
C ALA A 219 -3.78 -24.89 -9.16
N ALA A 220 -4.05 -25.85 -10.06
CA ALA A 220 -3.56 -25.77 -11.43
C ALA A 220 -4.16 -24.59 -12.21
N ILE A 221 -5.44 -24.26 -11.99
CA ILE A 221 -6.13 -23.16 -12.67
C ILE A 221 -5.67 -21.79 -12.16
N ILE A 222 -5.49 -21.65 -10.85
CA ILE A 222 -5.08 -20.37 -10.25
C ILE A 222 -3.56 -20.22 -10.13
N HIS A 223 -2.80 -21.17 -10.69
CA HIS A 223 -1.34 -21.23 -10.68
C HIS A 223 -0.72 -21.18 -9.27
N GLU A 224 -1.28 -21.96 -8.33
CA GLU A 224 -0.84 -22.01 -6.93
C GLU A 224 -0.41 -23.41 -6.49
N LYS A 225 0.24 -23.52 -5.32
CA LYS A 225 0.62 -24.82 -4.74
C LYS A 225 -0.61 -25.53 -4.15
N PRO A 226 -0.85 -26.83 -4.44
CA PRO A 226 -2.00 -27.57 -3.90
C PRO A 226 -2.13 -27.57 -2.38
N LEU A 227 -1.00 -27.49 -1.66
CA LEU A 227 -0.97 -27.40 -0.20
C LEU A 227 -1.56 -26.08 0.30
N ASP A 228 -1.22 -24.96 -0.34
CA ASP A 228 -1.65 -23.64 0.09
C ASP A 228 -3.11 -23.39 -0.28
N VAL A 229 -3.55 -23.87 -1.44
CA VAL A 229 -4.98 -23.94 -1.81
C VAL A 229 -5.77 -24.78 -0.80
N SER A 230 -5.22 -25.93 -0.36
CA SER A 230 -5.88 -26.79 0.63
C SER A 230 -6.00 -26.13 2.01
N LYS A 231 -4.98 -25.39 2.46
CA LYS A 231 -5.04 -24.61 3.71
C LYS A 231 -6.06 -23.48 3.61
N SER A 232 -6.04 -22.73 2.51
CA SER A 232 -6.94 -21.60 2.27
C SER A 232 -8.40 -22.02 2.16
N LEU A 233 -8.71 -23.14 1.48
CA LEU A 233 -10.07 -23.71 1.42
C LEU A 233 -10.58 -24.10 2.82
N LYS A 234 -9.74 -24.69 3.68
CA LYS A 234 -10.12 -25.00 5.07
C LYS A 234 -10.46 -23.72 5.86
N ARG A 235 -9.63 -22.68 5.73
CA ARG A 235 -9.85 -21.37 6.37
C ARG A 235 -11.13 -20.71 5.88
N LEU A 236 -11.36 -20.67 4.56
CA LEU A 236 -12.56 -20.14 3.93
C LEU A 236 -13.84 -20.90 4.32
N SER A 237 -13.71 -22.19 4.59
CA SER A 237 -14.81 -23.01 5.09
C SER A 237 -15.17 -22.63 6.52
N ALA A 238 -14.17 -22.44 7.39
CA ALA A 238 -14.38 -21.99 8.77
C ALA A 238 -15.05 -20.60 8.83
N SER A 239 -14.70 -19.70 7.90
CA SER A 239 -15.34 -18.38 7.75
C SER A 239 -16.62 -18.39 6.91
N ARG A 240 -17.14 -19.57 6.56
CA ARG A 240 -18.43 -19.76 5.85
C ARG A 240 -18.51 -19.11 4.47
N LYS A 241 -17.40 -18.99 3.75
CA LYS A 241 -17.38 -18.44 2.37
C LYS A 241 -17.46 -19.52 1.30
N VAL A 242 -16.95 -20.72 1.58
CA VAL A 242 -17.01 -21.90 0.69
C VAL A 242 -17.59 -23.10 1.42
N THR A 243 -18.21 -24.00 0.66
CA THR A 243 -18.83 -25.22 1.17
C THR A 243 -18.18 -26.45 0.53
N ARG A 244 -17.90 -27.48 1.33
CA ARG A 244 -17.45 -28.78 0.83
C ARG A 244 -18.67 -29.66 0.56
N ILE A 245 -18.86 -30.06 -0.70
CA ILE A 245 -20.05 -30.83 -1.14
C ILE A 245 -19.75 -32.30 -1.46
N GLY A 246 -18.54 -32.77 -1.14
CA GLY A 246 -18.14 -34.17 -1.31
C GLY A 246 -16.70 -34.44 -0.87
N ARG A 247 -16.14 -35.59 -1.27
CA ARG A 247 -14.73 -35.91 -0.96
C ARG A 247 -13.78 -34.97 -1.71
N GLY A 248 -13.42 -33.89 -1.03
CA GLY A 248 -12.42 -32.93 -1.50
C GLY A 248 -12.92 -31.99 -2.59
N LYS A 249 -14.24 -31.91 -2.81
CA LYS A 249 -14.84 -31.00 -3.79
C LYS A 249 -15.48 -29.81 -3.09
N TRP A 250 -15.19 -28.63 -3.59
CA TRP A 250 -15.53 -27.34 -2.99
C TRP A 250 -16.31 -26.47 -3.97
N VAL A 251 -17.23 -25.67 -3.44
CA VAL A 251 -18.02 -24.67 -4.16
C VAL A 251 -18.12 -23.38 -3.34
N LEU A 252 -18.46 -22.28 -4.01
CA LEU A 252 -18.83 -21.05 -3.31
C LEU A 252 -20.15 -21.27 -2.55
N ARG A 253 -20.21 -20.79 -1.30
CA ARG A 253 -21.43 -20.94 -0.49
C ARG A 253 -22.59 -20.17 -1.13
N GLY A 254 -23.78 -20.79 -1.17
CA GLY A 254 -24.97 -20.23 -1.80
C GLY A 254 -25.12 -20.60 -3.28
N LEU A 255 -24.11 -21.24 -3.87
CA LEU A 255 -24.14 -21.81 -5.21
C LEU A 255 -24.09 -23.34 -5.16
N GLU A 256 -24.56 -23.95 -4.07
CA GLU A 256 -24.60 -25.40 -3.98
C GLU A 256 -25.53 -25.98 -5.07
N PRO A 257 -25.11 -27.04 -5.79
CA PRO A 257 -25.98 -27.70 -6.75
C PRO A 257 -27.23 -28.23 -6.04
N LYS A 258 -28.41 -27.97 -6.60
CA LYS A 258 -29.68 -28.45 -6.04
C LYS A 258 -29.65 -29.98 -5.99
N SER A 259 -29.90 -30.53 -4.80
CA SER A 259 -30.12 -31.96 -4.63
C SER A 259 -31.30 -32.38 -5.50
N SER A 260 -31.04 -33.20 -6.52
CA SER A 260 -32.05 -33.97 -7.26
C SER A 260 -32.68 -35.04 -6.39
#